data_AF-A0AAW4H7W0-F1
#
_entry.id   AF-A0AAW4H7W0-F1
#
_cell.length_a   1.000
_cell.length_b   1.000
_cell.length_c   1.000
_cell.angle_alpha   90.00
_cell.angle_beta   90.00
_cell.angle_gamma   90.00
#
_symmetry.space_group_name_H-M   'P 1'
#
loop_
_entity.id
_entity.type
_entity.pdbx_description
1 polymer ?
#
loop_
_entity_poly.entity_id
_entity_poly.type
_entity_poly.pdbx_seq_one_letter_code
_entity_poly.pdbx_strand_id
1 'polypeptide(L)'
;MIVRLKKVPQSFDGVESLNAVIEKEYLDFYHDPVPVERTLRGRHTEDMNHAFEYANKVWGEFPDSKEDKKEREEFLLDDYFRSFPPISCETVTIGKQTYSKYVEGDINYKHIFQRVYNLPLKDNYMLSFLFKYRLEGEASKKKFRKWLLSSDETFEHIVLETLEISRLFDSHFNSISVK
;
A
#
# COMPACT_ATOMS: atom_id res chain seq x y z
N MET A 1 2.46 9.36 12.17
CA MET A 1 1.47 9.58 11.10
C MET A 1 1.98 10.68 10.19
N ILE A 2 1.81 10.54 8.88
CA ILE A 2 2.12 11.58 7.88
C ILE A 2 0.80 11.92 7.18
N VAL A 3 0.51 13.21 6.99
CA VAL A 3 -0.66 13.67 6.26
C VAL A 3 -0.22 14.30 4.94
N ARG A 4 -0.87 13.96 3.83
CA ARG A 4 -0.57 14.48 2.50
C ARG A 4 -1.84 14.91 1.80
N LEU A 5 -1.87 16.12 1.27
CA LEU A 5 -2.86 16.54 0.29
C LEU A 5 -2.38 16.12 -1.10
N LYS A 6 -3.20 15.39 -1.84
CA LYS A 6 -2.90 14.93 -3.20
C LYS A 6 -4.00 15.35 -4.15
N LYS A 7 -3.61 15.79 -5.34
CA LYS A 7 -4.54 15.92 -6.47
C LYS A 7 -4.58 14.58 -7.19
N VAL A 8 -5.79 14.07 -7.38
CA VAL A 8 -6.05 12.86 -8.16
C VAL A 8 -6.23 13.29 -9.62
N PRO A 9 -5.42 12.77 -10.55
CA PRO A 9 -5.46 13.14 -11.97
C PRO A 9 -6.76 12.73 -12.66
N GLN A 10 -7.41 11.67 -12.17
CA GLN A 10 -8.69 11.17 -12.69
C GLN A 10 -9.83 11.65 -11.80
N SER A 11 -10.96 12.04 -12.42
CA SER A 11 -12.17 12.37 -11.67
C SER A 11 -12.73 11.13 -10.99
N PHE A 12 -13.17 11.30 -9.75
CA PHE A 12 -13.86 10.25 -9.00
C PHE A 12 -15.16 10.82 -8.42
N ASP A 13 -16.15 9.95 -8.29
CA ASP A 13 -17.46 10.22 -7.69
C ASP A 13 -17.62 9.26 -6.50
N GLY A 14 -17.15 9.69 -5.33
CA GLY A 14 -17.20 8.93 -4.09
C GLY A 14 -16.00 8.02 -3.83
N VAL A 15 -16.03 7.33 -2.68
CA VAL A 15 -14.90 6.51 -2.19
C VAL A 15 -14.67 5.26 -3.05
N GLU A 16 -15.72 4.63 -3.57
CA GLU A 16 -15.60 3.40 -4.37
C GLU A 16 -14.88 3.65 -5.70
N SER A 17 -15.23 4.74 -6.39
CA SER A 17 -14.52 5.11 -7.62
C SER A 17 -13.09 5.60 -7.32
N LEU A 18 -12.88 6.26 -6.17
CA LEU A 18 -11.54 6.60 -5.69
C LEU A 18 -10.67 5.34 -5.42
N ASN A 19 -11.24 4.26 -4.87
CA ASN A 19 -10.53 2.99 -4.69
C ASN A 19 -9.95 2.50 -6.02
N ALA A 20 -10.79 2.40 -7.06
CA ALA A 20 -10.37 1.93 -8.37
C ALA A 20 -9.29 2.83 -8.99
N VAL A 21 -9.39 4.16 -8.82
CA VAL A 21 -8.36 5.10 -9.29
C VAL A 21 -7.04 4.88 -8.56
N ILE A 22 -7.06 4.72 -7.24
CA ILE A 22 -5.85 4.51 -6.42
C ILE A 22 -5.18 3.17 -6.77
N GLU A 23 -5.95 2.09 -6.85
CA GLU A 23 -5.43 0.76 -7.22
C GLU A 23 -4.80 0.79 -8.61
N LYS A 24 -5.47 1.44 -9.57
CA LYS A 24 -4.95 1.60 -10.94
C LYS A 24 -3.70 2.47 -10.97
N GLU A 25 -3.68 3.61 -10.28
CA GLU A 25 -2.48 4.46 -10.21
C GLU A 25 -1.31 3.75 -9.58
N TYR A 26 -1.55 2.95 -8.54
CA TYR A 26 -0.51 2.14 -7.91
C TYR A 26 0.01 1.08 -8.89
N LEU A 27 -0.90 0.38 -9.58
CA LEU A 27 -0.55 -0.62 -10.59
C LEU A 27 0.24 0.02 -11.74
N ASP A 28 -0.28 1.09 -12.34
CA ASP A 28 0.37 1.82 -13.43
C ASP A 28 1.74 2.39 -12.99
N PHE A 29 1.88 2.83 -11.73
CA PHE A 29 3.15 3.36 -11.24
C PHE A 29 4.21 2.28 -11.01
N TYR A 30 3.85 1.14 -10.41
CA TYR A 30 4.81 0.09 -10.04
C TYR A 30 4.97 -1.01 -11.10
N HIS A 31 4.01 -1.17 -12.01
CA HIS A 31 3.89 -2.29 -12.96
C HIS A 31 3.67 -1.86 -14.43
N ASP A 32 3.91 -0.60 -14.79
CA ASP A 32 3.88 -0.18 -16.20
C ASP A 32 4.93 -0.97 -17.03
N PRO A 33 4.64 -1.36 -18.29
CA PRO A 33 5.51 -2.18 -19.13
C PRO A 33 6.75 -1.48 -19.76
N VAL A 34 6.86 -0.14 -19.76
CA VAL A 34 8.01 0.63 -20.33
C VAL A 34 8.78 1.51 -19.30
N PRO A 35 9.75 0.97 -18.53
CA PRO A 35 10.33 1.64 -17.35
C PRO A 35 11.27 2.81 -17.67
N VAL A 36 11.32 3.81 -16.77
CA VAL A 36 12.23 4.97 -16.85
C VAL A 36 13.19 4.94 -15.66
N GLU A 37 14.50 4.82 -15.91
CA GLU A 37 15.57 4.56 -14.91
C GLU A 37 15.57 5.51 -13.70
N ARG A 38 15.23 6.79 -13.88
CA ARG A 38 15.27 7.80 -12.80
C ARG A 38 14.05 7.82 -11.87
N THR A 39 13.09 6.92 -12.09
CA THR A 39 11.86 6.86 -11.30
C THR A 39 11.96 5.80 -10.20
N LEU A 40 11.07 5.83 -9.21
CA LEU A 40 10.95 4.71 -8.24
C LEU A 40 10.70 3.36 -8.95
N ARG A 41 10.10 3.41 -10.13
CA ARG A 41 9.88 2.29 -11.03
C ARG A 41 11.15 1.81 -11.75
N GLY A 42 12.03 2.72 -12.17
CA GLY A 42 13.37 2.35 -12.67
C GLY A 42 14.16 1.57 -11.62
N ARG A 43 14.11 2.05 -10.37
CA ARG A 43 14.66 1.31 -9.22
C ARG A 43 13.98 -0.04 -8.98
N HIS A 44 12.66 -0.13 -9.14
CA HIS A 44 11.95 -1.41 -9.05
C HIS A 44 12.42 -2.40 -10.12
N THR A 45 12.55 -1.97 -11.37
CA THR A 45 13.09 -2.80 -12.46
C THR A 45 14.55 -3.21 -12.19
N GLU A 46 15.38 -2.31 -11.66
CA GLU A 46 16.75 -2.64 -11.24
C GLU A 46 16.78 -3.67 -10.10
N ASP A 47 15.95 -3.49 -9.07
CA ASP A 47 15.84 -4.45 -7.95
C ASP A 47 15.39 -5.83 -8.44
N MET A 48 14.42 -5.88 -9.36
CA MET A 48 13.99 -7.12 -10.01
C MET A 48 15.13 -7.75 -10.80
N ASN A 49 15.84 -6.98 -11.62
CA ASN A 49 16.97 -7.48 -12.40
C ASN A 49 18.07 -8.02 -11.49
N HIS A 50 18.42 -7.33 -10.40
CA HIS A 50 19.39 -7.81 -9.41
C HIS A 50 18.93 -9.11 -8.73
N ALA A 51 17.65 -9.25 -8.40
CA ALA A 51 17.10 -10.48 -7.85
C ALA A 51 17.23 -11.64 -8.84
N PHE A 52 16.92 -11.42 -10.12
CA PHE A 52 17.11 -12.43 -11.17
C PHE A 52 18.59 -12.77 -11.39
N GLU A 53 19.48 -11.79 -11.43
CA GLU A 53 20.92 -11.99 -11.55
C GLU A 53 21.45 -12.84 -10.40
N TYR A 54 21.06 -12.52 -9.17
CA TYR A 54 21.43 -13.30 -7.98
C TYR A 54 20.86 -14.72 -8.07
N ALA A 55 19.57 -14.87 -8.38
CA ALA A 55 18.93 -16.17 -8.48
C ALA A 55 19.59 -17.05 -9.54
N ASN A 56 19.91 -16.49 -10.70
CA ASN A 56 20.60 -17.19 -11.78
C ASN A 56 22.02 -17.57 -11.40
N LYS A 57 22.71 -16.75 -10.59
CA LYS A 57 24.05 -17.06 -10.07
C LYS A 57 24.05 -18.23 -9.08
N VAL A 58 23.02 -18.31 -8.22
CA VAL A 58 22.95 -19.32 -7.15
C VAL A 58 22.41 -20.65 -7.65
N TRP A 59 21.29 -20.64 -8.36
CA TRP A 59 20.58 -21.86 -8.76
C TRP A 59 20.65 -22.15 -10.27
N GLY A 60 21.23 -21.25 -11.07
CA GLY A 60 21.19 -21.31 -12.53
C GLY A 60 19.90 -20.71 -13.10
N GLU A 61 19.94 -20.35 -14.38
CA GLU A 61 18.76 -19.85 -15.09
C GLU A 61 17.68 -20.93 -15.25
N PHE A 62 18.14 -22.18 -15.42
CA PHE A 62 17.30 -23.37 -15.53
C PHE A 62 17.88 -24.46 -14.60
N PRO A 63 17.53 -24.44 -13.30
CA PRO A 63 18.02 -25.45 -12.36
C PRO A 63 17.53 -26.84 -12.78
N ASP A 64 18.34 -27.88 -12.63
CA ASP A 64 17.95 -29.25 -13.00
C ASP A 64 17.17 -29.96 -11.88
N SER A 65 17.51 -29.68 -10.62
CA SER A 65 16.90 -30.33 -9.46
C SER A 65 15.54 -29.70 -9.12
N LYS A 66 14.64 -30.52 -8.54
CA LYS A 66 13.33 -30.02 -8.09
C LYS A 66 13.45 -29.13 -6.86
N GLU A 67 14.39 -29.42 -5.96
CA GLU A 67 14.66 -28.56 -4.81
C GLU A 67 15.17 -27.18 -5.24
N ASP A 68 16.16 -27.10 -6.13
CA ASP A 68 16.72 -25.81 -6.59
C ASP A 68 15.69 -24.99 -7.36
N LYS A 69 14.84 -25.62 -8.17
CA LYS A 69 13.70 -24.94 -8.82
C LYS A 69 12.79 -24.30 -7.78
N LYS A 70 12.44 -25.05 -6.74
CA LYS A 70 11.55 -24.58 -5.67
C LYS A 70 12.20 -23.45 -4.87
N GLU A 71 13.45 -23.60 -4.45
CA GLU A 71 14.16 -22.56 -3.69
C GLU A 71 14.37 -21.28 -4.51
N ARG A 72 14.73 -21.42 -5.78
CA ARG A 72 14.84 -20.31 -6.72
C ARG A 72 13.51 -19.61 -6.92
N GLU A 73 12.44 -20.37 -7.12
CA GLU A 73 11.08 -19.80 -7.23
C GLU A 73 10.66 -19.15 -5.92
N GLU A 74 10.90 -19.74 -4.76
CA GLU A 74 10.59 -19.12 -3.46
C GLU A 74 11.39 -17.83 -3.24
N PHE A 75 12.68 -17.80 -3.56
CA PHE A 75 13.51 -16.60 -3.49
C PHE A 75 13.01 -15.51 -4.44
N LEU A 76 12.80 -15.88 -5.71
CA LEU A 76 12.27 -14.95 -6.69
C LEU A 76 10.87 -14.50 -6.27
N LEU A 77 9.98 -15.36 -5.79
CA LEU A 77 8.66 -14.96 -5.31
C LEU A 77 8.76 -14.00 -4.10
N ASP A 78 9.68 -14.28 -3.18
CA ASP A 78 9.93 -13.46 -1.99
C ASP A 78 10.51 -12.07 -2.35
N ASP A 79 11.37 -11.95 -3.36
CA ASP A 79 11.96 -10.67 -3.80
C ASP A 79 11.12 -9.95 -4.90
N TYR A 80 10.63 -10.69 -5.89
CA TYR A 80 9.84 -10.24 -7.05
C TYR A 80 8.44 -9.77 -6.63
N PHE A 81 7.68 -10.57 -5.88
CA PHE A 81 6.29 -10.22 -5.53
C PHE A 81 6.18 -9.35 -4.26
N ARG A 82 7.17 -9.37 -3.35
CA ARG A 82 7.13 -8.51 -2.15
C ARG A 82 7.76 -7.14 -2.34
N SER A 83 8.33 -6.86 -3.50
CA SER A 83 8.88 -5.53 -3.75
C SER A 83 7.82 -4.45 -3.61
N PHE A 84 6.73 -4.53 -4.39
CA PHE A 84 5.55 -3.68 -4.27
C PHE A 84 4.32 -4.41 -4.82
N PRO A 85 3.71 -5.34 -4.07
CA PRO A 85 2.53 -6.08 -4.55
C PRO A 85 1.40 -5.08 -4.88
N PRO A 86 0.52 -5.40 -5.86
CA PRO A 86 -0.69 -4.62 -6.08
C PRO A 86 -1.43 -4.42 -4.75
N ILE A 87 -1.89 -3.20 -4.52
CA ILE A 87 -2.72 -2.89 -3.37
C ILE A 87 -4.17 -3.22 -3.70
N SER A 88 -4.93 -3.56 -2.67
CA SER A 88 -6.39 -3.55 -2.74
C SER A 88 -6.92 -2.56 -1.72
N CYS A 89 -7.84 -1.72 -2.17
CA CYS A 89 -8.51 -0.71 -1.39
C CYS A 89 -9.79 -1.27 -0.76
N GLU A 90 -9.99 -0.92 0.49
CA GLU A 90 -11.18 -1.22 1.29
C GLU A 90 -11.89 0.10 1.62
N THR A 91 -13.21 0.13 1.43
CA THR A 91 -14.03 1.25 1.90
C THR A 91 -14.29 1.08 3.39
N VAL A 92 -13.79 2.00 4.22
CA VAL A 92 -13.98 1.96 5.67
C VAL A 92 -14.59 3.26 6.18
N THR A 93 -15.58 3.16 7.08
CA THR A 93 -16.19 4.33 7.73
C THR A 93 -15.69 4.43 9.15
N ILE A 94 -15.11 5.59 9.49
CA ILE A 94 -14.60 5.92 10.83
C ILE A 94 -15.22 7.25 11.25
N GLY A 95 -15.98 7.24 12.34
CA GLY A 95 -16.79 8.39 12.77
C GLY A 95 -17.76 8.83 11.67
N LYS A 96 -17.59 10.08 11.19
CA LYS A 96 -18.45 10.69 10.15
C LYS A 96 -17.88 10.62 8.73
N GLN A 97 -16.72 9.99 8.57
CA GLN A 97 -15.95 10.02 7.34
C GLN A 97 -15.80 8.62 6.77
N THR A 98 -15.84 8.52 5.46
CA THR A 98 -15.57 7.27 4.73
C THR A 98 -14.27 7.42 3.96
N TYR A 99 -13.40 6.43 4.10
CA TYR A 99 -12.04 6.43 3.59
C TYR A 99 -11.84 5.28 2.61
N SER A 100 -10.99 5.51 1.61
CA SER A 100 -10.33 4.47 0.85
C SER A 100 -9.08 4.03 1.61
N LYS A 101 -9.12 2.85 2.23
CA LYS A 101 -8.04 2.27 3.03
C LYS A 101 -7.25 1.26 2.23
N TYR A 102 -5.93 1.24 2.32
CA TYR A 102 -5.13 0.13 1.84
C TYR A 102 -3.88 -0.07 2.69
N VAL A 103 -3.21 -1.21 2.49
CA VAL A 103 -1.98 -1.59 3.18
C VAL A 103 -0.84 -1.71 2.16
N GLU A 104 0.34 -1.24 2.54
CA GLU A 104 1.58 -1.47 1.80
C GLU A 104 2.65 -2.10 2.69
N GLY A 105 3.44 -2.98 2.09
CA GLY A 105 4.55 -3.67 2.73
C GLY A 105 4.13 -4.87 3.58
N ASP A 106 5.13 -5.58 4.09
CA ASP A 106 4.92 -6.75 4.94
C ASP A 106 5.87 -6.71 6.13
N ILE A 107 5.29 -6.61 7.33
CA ILE A 107 6.03 -6.55 8.59
C ILE A 107 6.82 -7.84 8.88
N ASN A 108 6.39 -8.97 8.32
CA ASN A 108 7.02 -10.26 8.52
C ASN A 108 8.35 -10.34 7.78
N TYR A 109 8.44 -9.75 6.60
CA TYR A 109 9.58 -9.90 5.70
C TYR A 109 10.44 -8.64 5.60
N LYS A 110 9.82 -7.46 5.44
CA LYS A 110 10.55 -6.20 5.22
C LYS A 110 10.70 -5.33 6.46
N HIS A 111 10.11 -5.76 7.58
CA HIS A 111 10.10 -5.01 8.85
C HIS A 111 9.54 -3.58 8.72
N ILE A 112 8.86 -3.28 7.61
CA ILE A 112 8.21 -2.02 7.30
C ILE A 112 6.77 -2.36 6.89
N PHE A 113 5.84 -1.61 7.44
CA PHE A 113 4.42 -1.76 7.16
C PHE A 113 3.77 -0.38 7.14
N GLN A 114 2.86 -0.16 6.20
CA GLN A 114 2.13 1.09 6.07
C GLN A 114 0.65 0.80 5.92
N ARG A 115 -0.17 1.55 6.67
CA ARG A 115 -1.61 1.67 6.40
C ARG A 115 -1.90 3.08 5.94
N VAL A 116 -2.66 3.18 4.86
CA VAL A 116 -3.04 4.45 4.24
C VAL A 116 -4.54 4.58 4.27
N TYR A 117 -5.04 5.73 4.72
CA TYR A 117 -6.45 6.10 4.69
C TYR A 117 -6.59 7.35 3.83
N ASN A 118 -7.33 7.26 2.73
CA ASN A 118 -7.52 8.37 1.80
C ASN A 118 -8.94 8.89 1.92
N LEU A 119 -9.06 10.15 2.31
CA LEU A 119 -10.33 10.85 2.43
C LEU A 119 -10.56 11.68 1.16
N PRO A 120 -11.59 11.38 0.35
CA PRO A 120 -11.94 12.21 -0.80
C PRO A 120 -12.28 13.64 -0.39
N LEU A 121 -11.83 14.60 -1.21
CA LEU A 121 -12.13 16.02 -1.13
C LEU A 121 -12.74 16.49 -2.46
N LYS A 122 -13.25 17.73 -2.46
CA LYS A 122 -13.70 18.42 -3.67
C LYS A 122 -12.60 18.54 -4.72
N ASP A 123 -13.01 18.77 -5.97
CA ASP A 123 -12.14 19.10 -7.10
C ASP A 123 -11.04 18.05 -7.36
N ASN A 124 -11.37 16.78 -7.14
CA ASN A 124 -10.48 15.64 -7.27
C ASN A 124 -9.25 15.73 -6.36
N TYR A 125 -9.37 16.28 -5.17
CA TYR A 125 -8.32 16.19 -4.15
C TYR A 125 -8.60 15.04 -3.19
N MET A 126 -7.56 14.56 -2.52
CA MET A 126 -7.70 13.66 -1.38
C MET A 126 -6.71 14.00 -0.28
N LEU A 127 -7.11 13.75 0.96
CA LEU A 127 -6.22 13.79 2.11
C LEU A 127 -5.80 12.36 2.46
N SER A 128 -4.53 12.04 2.25
CA SER A 128 -3.95 10.73 2.59
C SER A 128 -3.32 10.79 3.99
N PHE A 129 -3.79 9.95 4.89
CA PHE A 129 -3.22 9.71 6.21
C PHE A 129 -2.41 8.41 6.17
N LEU A 130 -1.10 8.51 6.41
CA LEU A 130 -0.17 7.39 6.35
C LEU A 130 0.32 7.05 7.76
N PHE A 131 0.02 5.83 8.20
CA PHE A 131 0.55 5.21 9.41
C PHE A 131 1.67 4.26 9.03
N LYS A 132 2.92 4.70 9.19
CA LYS A 132 4.12 3.93 8.87
C LYS A 132 4.74 3.36 10.14
N TYR A 133 5.01 2.07 10.12
CA TYR A 133 5.63 1.32 11.20
C TYR A 133 6.91 0.66 10.70
N ARG A 134 7.95 0.72 11.52
CA ARG A 134 9.23 0.06 11.27
C ARG A 134 9.65 -0.69 12.52
N LEU A 135 9.99 -1.97 12.37
CA LEU A 135 10.61 -2.76 13.43
C LEU A 135 12.11 -2.51 13.44
N GLU A 136 12.64 -2.09 14.59
CA GLU A 136 14.07 -1.95 14.84
C GLU A 136 14.50 -3.00 15.89
N GLY A 137 15.52 -3.81 15.56
CA GLY A 137 16.05 -4.86 16.44
C GLY A 137 15.26 -6.18 16.45
N GLU A 138 15.77 -7.17 17.20
CA GLU A 138 15.24 -8.55 17.19
C GLU A 138 14.22 -8.86 18.29
N ALA A 139 14.31 -8.22 19.46
CA ALA A 139 13.70 -8.71 20.70
C ALA A 139 12.17 -8.54 20.84
N SER A 140 11.50 -7.77 19.97
CA SER A 140 10.08 -7.39 20.17
C SER A 140 9.11 -7.84 19.05
N LYS A 141 9.59 -8.61 18.06
CA LYS A 141 8.85 -8.90 16.81
C LYS A 141 7.44 -9.46 17.05
N LYS A 142 7.21 -10.41 17.98
CA LYS A 142 5.88 -11.04 18.14
C LYS A 142 4.83 -10.14 18.81
N LYS A 143 5.18 -9.48 19.92
CA LYS A 143 4.24 -8.58 20.63
C LYS A 143 3.90 -7.36 19.79
N PHE A 144 4.91 -6.75 19.15
CA PHE A 144 4.69 -5.62 18.26
C PHE A 144 3.86 -6.00 17.04
N ARG A 145 4.14 -7.15 16.39
CA ARG A 145 3.29 -7.66 15.30
C ARG A 145 1.84 -7.84 15.74
N LYS A 146 1.61 -8.47 16.89
CA LYS A 146 0.24 -8.66 17.42
C LYS A 146 -0.46 -7.33 17.66
N TRP A 147 0.25 -6.35 18.25
CA TRP A 147 -0.29 -5.01 18.46
C TRP A 147 -0.60 -4.30 17.13
N LEU A 148 0.34 -4.36 16.17
CA LEU A 148 0.18 -3.75 14.85
C LEU A 148 -1.01 -4.33 14.09
N LEU A 149 -1.25 -5.64 14.18
CA LEU A 149 -2.41 -6.28 13.56
C LEU A 149 -3.75 -5.80 14.15
N SER A 150 -3.75 -5.26 15.37
CA SER A 150 -4.94 -4.67 16.03
C SER A 150 -4.92 -3.14 16.08
N SER A 151 -3.88 -2.49 15.55
CA SER A 151 -3.72 -1.03 15.71
C SER A 151 -4.68 -0.23 14.84
N ASP A 152 -5.23 -0.82 13.76
CA ASP A 152 -6.24 -0.17 12.95
C ASP A 152 -7.59 -0.03 13.67
N GLU A 153 -7.97 -1.00 14.49
CA GLU A 153 -9.21 -0.96 15.30
C GLU A 153 -9.06 -0.11 16.58
N THR A 154 -7.84 0.25 16.97
CA THR A 154 -7.56 0.94 18.23
C THR A 154 -6.92 2.29 17.99
N PHE A 155 -5.60 2.33 17.88
CA PHE A 155 -4.82 3.56 17.78
C PHE A 155 -5.17 4.38 16.53
N GLU A 156 -5.19 3.77 15.35
CA GLU A 156 -5.41 4.48 14.09
C GLU A 156 -6.85 4.95 13.98
N HIS A 157 -7.83 4.11 14.38
CA HIS A 157 -9.24 4.49 14.46
C HIS A 157 -9.46 5.72 15.34
N ILE A 158 -8.95 5.69 16.57
CA ILE A 158 -9.10 6.81 17.52
C ILE A 158 -8.47 8.08 16.97
N VAL A 159 -7.27 7.98 16.38
CA VAL A 159 -6.62 9.14 15.75
C VAL A 159 -7.51 9.69 14.63
N LEU A 160 -8.01 8.85 13.73
CA LEU A 160 -8.82 9.30 12.60
C LEU A 160 -10.20 9.83 13.01
N GLU A 161 -10.81 9.26 14.04
CA GLU A 161 -12.11 9.70 14.56
C GLU A 161 -12.03 11.04 15.29
N THR A 162 -10.93 11.28 16.00
CA THR A 162 -10.70 12.53 16.76
C THR A 162 -10.20 13.69 15.91
N LEU A 163 -9.81 13.43 14.65
CA LEU A 163 -9.42 14.49 13.73
C LEU A 163 -10.65 15.32 13.35
N GLU A 164 -10.73 16.52 13.89
CA GLU A 164 -11.66 17.53 13.39
C GLU A 164 -11.16 18.06 12.05
N ILE A 165 -11.70 17.51 10.97
CA ILE A 165 -11.37 17.96 9.63
C ILE A 165 -12.42 18.99 9.19
N SER A 166 -11.99 20.25 8.98
CA SER A 166 -12.84 21.42 8.74
C SER A 166 -13.78 21.26 7.53
N ARG A 167 -14.87 22.05 7.43
CA ARG A 167 -15.99 21.93 6.44
C ARG A 167 -15.66 21.99 4.93
N LEU A 168 -14.42 21.78 4.50
CA LEU A 168 -14.05 21.59 3.09
C LEU A 168 -14.53 20.24 2.52
N PHE A 169 -15.07 19.36 3.36
CA PHE A 169 -15.69 18.08 2.97
C PHE A 169 -17.06 18.31 2.35
N ASP A 170 -17.29 17.76 1.16
CA ASP A 170 -18.61 17.83 0.54
C ASP A 170 -19.58 16.98 1.35
N SER A 171 -20.60 17.62 1.93
CA SER A 171 -21.74 16.92 2.53
C SER A 171 -22.53 16.10 1.50
N HIS A 172 -22.28 16.30 0.20
CA HIS A 172 -22.92 15.60 -0.90
C HIS A 172 -22.48 14.15 -1.10
N PHE A 173 -21.32 13.73 -0.56
CA PHE A 173 -20.91 12.32 -0.61
C PHE A 173 -21.52 11.47 0.53
N ASN A 174 -22.10 12.11 1.55
CA ASN A 174 -22.79 11.43 2.65
C ASN A 174 -24.31 11.35 2.47
N SER A 175 -24.86 11.86 1.36
CA SER A 175 -26.27 11.69 1.04
C SER A 175 -26.46 10.47 0.13
N ILE A 176 -26.48 9.27 0.73
CA ILE A 176 -27.28 8.19 0.14
C ILE A 176 -28.73 8.67 0.26
N SER A 177 -29.28 9.17 -0.85
CA SER A 177 -30.71 9.39 -0.99
C SER A 177 -31.41 8.04 -0.87
N VAL A 178 -31.96 7.76 0.30
CA VAL A 178 -33.11 6.86 0.41
C VAL A 178 -34.28 7.58 -0.25
N LYS A 179 -34.63 7.14 -1.45
CA LYS A 179 -35.97 7.30 -2.02
C LYS A 179 -36.67 5.95 -1.98
#